data_AF-A0A8H4GH05-F1
#
_entry.id   AF-A0A8H4GH05-F1
#
_cell.length_a   1.000
_cell.length_b   1.000
_cell.length_c   1.000
_cell.angle_alpha   90.00
_cell.angle_beta   90.00
_cell.angle_gamma   90.00
#
_symmetry.space_group_name_H-M   'P 1'
#
loop_
_entity.id
_entity.type
_entity.pdbx_description
1 polymer ?
#
loop_
_entity_poly.entity_id
_entity_poly.type
_entity_poly.pdbx_seq_one_letter_code
_entity_poly.pdbx_strand_id
1 'polypeptide(L)'
;MPDPPGYPPARALFNFSPQWFLMPQGTGIISVILHQLHYQFGALRILAKIVWIYTIVLLAITLFLYILRLIRYPREVGYELRHNLIETSCLASIVITYTTIIQMVALQYGSTHGVAVGVYVLWWIAAFLSTLAIIAIPYVQLKLQPSGLERVPPAILLPVIAALTCAAGGGAICTSAALSPRLQVPLIIVAYLLVGAGISLSLGFDAVILFQHFSDQQPPPQKVWQDMILCGPFGQGGFALQILGGAVQKSFPMYAQGTLLSAQAAGPIAAVSQFAGVLSWGFATFWWCFAIISILHTLAVQPGGFKSTTFSLGAWSLVFPWGVYTNCAVQLGKIMDSPAFYVWSTALLLMLVIIAIVNTLFTIKGIVTGAVFGLEHGWRKEVYQDDKEA
;
A
#
# COMPACT_ATOMS: atom_id res chain seq x y z
N MET A 1 7.75 9.26 -28.40
CA MET A 1 8.45 9.02 -27.13
C MET A 1 9.73 9.84 -27.14
N PRO A 2 10.09 10.58 -26.09
CA PRO A 2 11.40 11.20 -25.94
C PRO A 2 12.55 10.18 -25.99
N ASP A 3 13.67 10.53 -26.63
CA ASP A 3 14.81 9.62 -26.73
C ASP A 3 15.55 9.47 -25.38
N PRO A 4 15.85 8.24 -24.94
CA PRO A 4 16.57 8.02 -23.69
C PRO A 4 18.01 8.56 -23.78
N PRO A 5 18.62 9.01 -22.68
CA PRO A 5 20.01 9.44 -22.66
C PRO A 5 20.98 8.25 -22.83
N GLY A 6 22.13 8.48 -23.49
CA GLY A 6 23.15 7.43 -23.71
C GLY A 6 24.07 7.16 -22.51
N TYR A 7 24.03 7.99 -21.47
CA TYR A 7 24.82 7.76 -20.25
C TYR A 7 24.03 6.88 -19.26
N PRO A 8 24.56 5.72 -18.80
CA PRO A 8 23.76 4.74 -18.05
C PRO A 8 23.09 5.27 -16.77
N PRO A 9 23.75 6.06 -15.90
CA PRO A 9 23.07 6.69 -14.76
C PRO A 9 21.95 7.66 -15.15
N ALA A 10 22.13 8.41 -16.23
CA ALA A 10 21.08 9.28 -16.76
C ALA A 10 19.91 8.46 -17.30
N ARG A 11 20.19 7.32 -17.95
CA ARG A 11 19.17 6.39 -18.48
C ARG A 11 18.42 5.68 -17.36
N ALA A 12 19.11 5.31 -16.29
CA ALA A 12 18.50 4.74 -15.09
C ALA A 12 17.53 5.73 -14.43
N LEU A 13 17.93 7.01 -14.32
CA LEU A 13 17.05 8.08 -13.83
C LEU A 13 15.86 8.33 -14.77
N PHE A 14 16.09 8.31 -16.08
CA PHE A 14 15.05 8.45 -17.10
C PHE A 14 13.98 7.34 -16.96
N ASN A 15 14.42 6.09 -16.74
CA ASN A 15 13.57 4.91 -16.56
C ASN A 15 13.02 4.72 -15.12
N PHE A 16 13.32 5.63 -14.18
CA PHE A 16 12.94 5.47 -12.78
C PHE A 16 11.42 5.62 -12.55
N SER A 17 10.69 4.53 -12.42
CA SER A 17 9.21 4.51 -12.28
C SER A 17 8.72 4.66 -10.82
N PRO A 18 7.52 5.21 -10.56
CA PRO A 18 6.85 5.20 -9.25
C PRO A 18 6.66 3.80 -8.65
N GLN A 19 6.84 2.71 -9.41
CA GLN A 19 6.88 1.35 -8.84
C GLN A 19 7.93 1.19 -7.73
N TRP A 20 9.00 2.00 -7.73
CA TRP A 20 9.97 2.03 -6.65
C TRP A 20 9.36 2.40 -5.28
N PHE A 21 8.23 3.11 -5.25
CA PHE A 21 7.52 3.45 -4.00
C PHE A 21 6.80 2.25 -3.36
N LEU A 22 6.65 1.13 -4.06
CA LEU A 22 6.12 -0.11 -3.47
C LEU A 22 7.06 -0.67 -2.39
N MET A 23 8.37 -0.40 -2.47
CA MET A 23 9.36 -0.81 -1.48
C MET A 23 9.16 -0.15 -0.10
N PRO A 24 9.21 1.20 0.01
CA PRO A 24 8.97 1.85 1.30
C PRO A 24 7.54 1.59 1.78
N GLN A 25 6.56 1.48 0.88
CA GLN A 25 5.20 1.07 1.24
C GLN A 25 5.18 -0.29 1.95
N GLY A 26 5.76 -1.33 1.35
CA GLY A 26 5.79 -2.68 1.90
C GLY A 26 6.57 -2.80 3.20
N THR A 27 7.73 -2.14 3.30
CA THR A 27 8.52 -2.13 4.55
C THR A 27 7.80 -1.38 5.67
N GLY A 28 7.05 -0.32 5.33
CA GLY A 28 6.27 0.44 6.30
C GLY A 28 5.24 -0.43 7.01
N ILE A 29 4.45 -1.21 6.28
CA ILE A 29 3.42 -2.06 6.91
C ILE A 29 4.05 -3.17 7.77
N ILE A 30 5.21 -3.71 7.37
CA ILE A 30 5.95 -4.67 8.20
C ILE A 30 6.31 -4.04 9.56
N SER A 31 6.76 -2.79 9.58
CA SER A 31 7.08 -2.09 10.84
C SER A 31 5.86 -1.97 11.77
N VAL A 32 4.68 -1.69 11.22
CA VAL A 32 3.42 -1.61 11.97
C VAL A 32 3.05 -2.95 12.57
N ILE A 33 3.08 -4.02 11.78
CA ILE A 33 2.70 -5.36 12.24
C ILE A 33 3.67 -5.84 13.34
N LEU A 34 4.99 -5.65 13.15
CA LEU A 34 6.00 -5.99 14.15
C LEU A 34 5.72 -5.30 15.50
N HIS A 35 5.32 -4.02 15.47
CA HIS A 35 4.97 -3.28 16.68
C HIS A 35 3.66 -3.78 17.32
N GLN A 36 2.71 -4.24 16.51
CA GLN A 36 1.34 -4.54 16.94
C GLN A 36 1.06 -6.02 17.24
N LEU A 37 1.95 -6.94 16.88
CA LEU A 37 1.78 -8.37 17.08
C LEU A 37 1.50 -8.72 18.55
N HIS A 38 0.75 -9.79 18.82
CA HIS A 38 0.45 -10.23 20.20
C HIS A 38 1.70 -10.77 20.91
N TYR A 39 2.43 -11.70 20.29
CA TYR A 39 3.66 -12.26 20.84
C TYR A 39 4.81 -11.25 20.71
N GLN A 40 4.97 -10.42 21.74
CA GLN A 40 6.00 -9.39 21.82
C GLN A 40 7.17 -9.85 22.69
N PHE A 41 8.39 -9.58 22.21
CA PHE A 41 9.62 -9.66 22.99
C PHE A 41 10.46 -8.41 22.71
N GLY A 42 11.40 -8.09 23.60
CA GLY A 42 12.14 -6.82 23.56
C GLY A 42 12.75 -6.49 22.19
N ALA A 43 13.33 -7.50 21.52
CA ALA A 43 13.92 -7.32 20.20
C ALA A 43 12.89 -7.04 19.09
N LEU A 44 11.64 -7.52 19.18
CA LEU A 44 10.63 -7.29 18.14
C LEU A 44 10.25 -5.80 18.03
N ARG A 45 10.13 -5.10 19.16
CA ARG A 45 9.88 -3.66 19.19
C ARG A 45 11.07 -2.85 18.64
N ILE A 46 12.29 -3.31 18.89
CA ILE A 46 13.50 -2.69 18.33
C ILE A 46 13.52 -2.90 16.81
N LEU A 47 13.24 -4.12 16.34
CA LEU A 47 13.14 -4.43 14.91
C LEU A 47 12.06 -3.59 14.23
N ALA A 48 10.89 -3.40 14.84
CA ALA A 48 9.84 -2.53 14.33
C ALA A 48 10.37 -1.10 14.08
N LYS A 49 11.13 -0.54 15.03
CA LYS A 49 11.75 0.79 14.88
C LYS A 49 12.82 0.83 13.79
N ILE A 50 13.66 -0.19 13.69
CA ILE A 50 14.70 -0.29 12.66
C ILE A 50 14.04 -0.31 11.28
N VAL A 51 13.04 -1.17 11.08
CA VAL A 51 12.31 -1.26 9.80
C VAL A 51 11.58 0.05 9.50
N TRP A 52 11.00 0.71 10.51
CA TRP A 52 10.36 2.01 10.35
C TRP A 52 11.34 3.11 9.90
N ILE A 53 12.53 3.20 10.49
CA ILE A 53 13.58 4.14 10.06
C ILE A 53 14.04 3.80 8.64
N TYR A 54 14.22 2.51 8.35
CA TYR A 54 14.55 2.05 7.00
C TYR A 54 13.49 2.47 5.96
N THR A 55 12.20 2.39 6.28
CA THR A 55 11.11 2.89 5.44
C THR A 55 11.23 4.38 5.17
N ILE A 56 11.53 5.21 6.19
CA ILE A 56 11.70 6.65 6.02
C ILE A 56 12.86 6.95 5.06
N VAL A 57 13.99 6.26 5.24
CA VAL A 57 15.18 6.42 4.39
C VAL A 57 14.87 6.00 2.94
N LEU A 58 14.22 4.85 2.74
CA LEU A 58 13.81 4.40 1.42
C LEU A 58 12.86 5.38 0.74
N LEU A 59 11.87 5.92 1.47
CA LEU A 59 10.95 6.91 0.93
C LEU A 59 11.70 8.18 0.53
N ALA A 60 12.61 8.67 1.38
CA ALA A 60 13.39 9.87 1.10
C ALA A 60 14.26 9.70 -0.17
N ILE A 61 14.95 8.57 -0.31
CA ILE A 61 15.80 8.27 -1.47
C ILE A 61 14.95 8.16 -2.74
N THR A 62 13.89 7.36 -2.72
CA THR A 62 13.03 7.14 -3.90
C THR A 62 12.30 8.42 -4.32
N LEU A 63 11.87 9.23 -3.35
CA LEU A 63 11.23 10.53 -3.61
C LEU A 63 12.22 11.52 -4.20
N PHE A 64 13.44 11.60 -3.67
CA PHE A 64 14.50 12.43 -4.23
C PHE A 64 14.80 12.07 -5.69
N LEU A 65 14.95 10.78 -6.00
CA LEU A 65 15.19 10.31 -7.37
C LEU A 65 14.03 10.63 -8.30
N TYR A 66 12.78 10.46 -7.84
CA TYR A 66 11.61 10.79 -8.65
C TYR A 66 11.47 12.30 -8.91
N ILE A 67 11.74 13.14 -7.90
CA ILE A 67 11.79 14.61 -8.07
C ILE A 67 12.88 15.00 -9.07
N LEU A 68 14.06 14.37 -8.98
CA LEU A 68 15.14 14.62 -9.94
C LEU A 68 14.72 14.22 -11.37
N ARG A 69 14.01 13.09 -11.54
CA ARG A 69 13.43 12.67 -12.82
C ARG A 69 12.40 13.68 -13.33
N LEU A 70 11.53 14.20 -12.47
CA LEU A 70 10.55 15.24 -12.82
C LEU A 70 11.22 16.53 -13.34
N ILE A 71 12.33 16.95 -12.72
CA ILE A 71 13.05 18.17 -13.10
C ILE A 71 13.84 17.95 -14.41
N ARG A 72 14.48 16.79 -14.60
CA ARG A 72 15.35 16.53 -15.76
C ARG A 72 14.62 16.00 -16.99
N TYR A 73 13.56 15.23 -16.81
CA TYR A 73 12.82 14.59 -17.90
C TYR A 73 11.30 14.85 -17.82
N PRO A 74 10.85 16.12 -17.71
CA PRO A 74 9.43 16.44 -17.51
C PRO A 74 8.55 15.99 -18.69
N ARG A 75 9.08 16.02 -19.92
CA ARG A 75 8.35 15.56 -21.13
C ARG A 75 8.09 14.06 -21.10
N GLU A 76 9.07 13.27 -20.63
CA GLU A 76 8.94 11.82 -20.48
C GLU A 76 7.96 11.46 -19.39
N VAL A 77 8.09 12.07 -18.20
CA VAL A 77 7.14 11.82 -17.12
C VAL A 77 5.72 12.23 -17.54
N GLY A 78 5.56 13.36 -18.23
CA GLY A 78 4.26 13.76 -18.77
C GLY A 78 3.70 12.79 -19.81
N TYR A 79 4.56 12.14 -20.60
CA TYR A 79 4.17 11.09 -21.54
C TYR A 79 3.72 9.81 -20.81
N GLU A 80 4.52 9.31 -19.87
CA GLU A 80 4.20 8.11 -19.07
C GLU A 80 2.92 8.29 -18.25
N LEU A 81 2.73 9.45 -17.61
CA LEU A 81 1.50 9.74 -16.87
C LEU A 81 0.25 9.78 -17.76
N ARG A 82 0.38 9.96 -19.08
CA ARG A 82 -0.74 9.93 -20.03
C ARG A 82 -0.96 8.57 -20.70
N HIS A 83 -0.01 7.64 -20.63
CA HIS A 83 -0.11 6.38 -21.39
C HIS A 83 0.08 5.12 -20.53
N ASN A 84 0.51 5.25 -19.27
CA ASN A 84 0.83 4.13 -18.41
C ASN A 84 -0.02 4.17 -17.12
N LEU A 85 -0.93 3.19 -16.99
CA LEU A 85 -1.81 3.04 -15.82
C LEU A 85 -1.03 2.68 -14.55
N ILE A 86 0.04 1.89 -14.67
CA ILE A 86 0.85 1.47 -13.52
C ILE A 86 1.63 2.68 -12.99
N GLU A 87 2.18 3.50 -13.88
CA GLU A 87 2.91 4.73 -13.52
C GLU A 87 2.04 5.65 -12.66
N THR A 88 0.83 5.99 -13.11
CA THR A 88 -0.08 6.87 -12.38
C THR A 88 -0.57 6.25 -11.08
N SER A 89 -0.90 4.96 -11.09
CA SER A 89 -1.40 4.28 -9.90
C SER A 89 -0.35 4.19 -8.79
N CYS A 90 0.90 3.88 -9.15
CA CYS A 90 1.99 3.72 -8.18
C CYS A 90 2.39 5.02 -7.48
N LEU A 91 2.01 6.19 -7.99
CA LEU A 91 2.18 7.46 -7.25
C LEU A 91 1.41 7.49 -5.92
N ALA A 92 0.28 6.78 -5.83
CA ALA A 92 -0.48 6.68 -4.58
C ALA A 92 0.33 6.01 -3.44
N SER A 93 1.32 5.19 -3.78
CA SER A 93 2.23 4.51 -2.83
C SER A 93 3.01 5.50 -1.96
N ILE A 94 3.27 6.72 -2.45
CA ILE A 94 3.88 7.80 -1.67
C ILE A 94 3.00 8.14 -0.47
N VAL A 95 1.70 8.35 -0.71
CA VAL A 95 0.72 8.72 0.30
C VAL A 95 0.46 7.57 1.27
N ILE A 96 0.41 6.33 0.75
CA ILE A 96 0.31 5.11 1.58
C ILE A 96 1.48 5.06 2.56
N THR A 97 2.72 5.16 2.06
CA THR A 97 3.93 5.13 2.88
C THR A 97 3.96 6.25 3.91
N TYR A 98 3.67 7.49 3.48
CA TYR A 98 3.60 8.66 4.36
C TYR A 98 2.63 8.43 5.52
N THR A 99 1.44 7.90 5.23
CA THR A 99 0.43 7.58 6.25
C THR A 99 0.93 6.51 7.23
N THR A 100 1.56 5.45 6.72
CA THR A 100 2.12 4.38 7.55
C THR A 100 3.23 4.88 8.48
N ILE A 101 4.08 5.81 8.00
CA ILE A 101 5.10 6.46 8.84
C ILE A 101 4.44 7.24 9.98
N ILE A 102 3.41 8.05 9.70
CA ILE A 102 2.68 8.81 10.72
C ILE A 102 2.01 7.89 11.73
N GLN A 103 1.40 6.80 11.25
CA GLN A 103 0.77 5.81 12.11
C GLN A 103 1.78 5.21 13.11
N MET A 104 3.00 4.91 12.68
CA MET A 104 4.05 4.44 13.58
C MET A 104 4.48 5.49 14.61
N VAL A 105 4.53 6.78 14.24
CA VAL A 105 4.77 7.86 15.21
C VAL A 105 3.67 7.88 16.27
N ALA A 106 2.40 7.76 15.86
CA ALA A 106 1.26 7.72 16.76
C ALA A 106 1.34 6.53 17.74
N LEU A 107 1.61 5.33 17.22
CA LEU A 107 1.69 4.11 18.02
C LEU A 107 2.85 4.14 19.02
N GLN A 108 3.99 4.71 18.64
CA GLN A 108 5.21 4.66 19.44
C GLN A 108 5.35 5.85 20.41
N TYR A 109 4.87 7.03 20.02
CA TYR A 109 5.12 8.30 20.71
C TYR A 109 3.85 9.14 20.95
N GLY A 110 2.68 8.65 20.55
CA GLY A 110 1.42 9.40 20.61
C GLY A 110 0.95 9.76 22.02
N SER A 111 1.48 9.13 23.07
CA SER A 111 1.18 9.50 24.46
C SER A 111 1.72 10.88 24.85
N THR A 112 2.73 11.38 24.13
CA THR A 112 3.30 12.71 24.36
C THR A 112 2.44 13.77 23.66
N HIS A 113 1.88 14.73 24.42
CA HIS A 113 0.91 15.68 23.90
C HIS A 113 1.41 16.48 22.67
N GLY A 114 2.64 17.00 22.71
CA GLY A 114 3.23 17.73 21.57
C GLY A 114 3.34 16.87 20.30
N VAL A 115 3.69 15.59 20.46
CA VAL A 115 3.74 14.62 19.35
C VAL A 115 2.34 14.29 18.84
N ALA A 116 1.36 14.13 19.74
CA ALA A 116 -0.03 13.85 19.39
C ALA A 116 -0.61 14.95 18.47
N VAL A 117 -0.36 16.23 18.81
CA VAL A 117 -0.79 17.37 17.97
C VAL A 117 -0.06 17.39 16.63
N GLY A 118 1.24 17.10 16.61
CA GLY A 118 2.01 17.00 15.36
C GLY A 118 1.46 15.91 14.43
N VAL A 119 1.21 14.71 14.97
CA VAL A 119 0.60 13.58 14.26
C VAL A 119 -0.80 13.92 13.74
N TYR A 120 -1.60 14.64 14.53
CA TYR A 120 -2.92 15.13 14.10
C TYR A 120 -2.83 16.01 12.85
N VAL A 121 -1.91 16.98 12.84
CA VAL A 121 -1.70 17.87 11.67
C VAL A 121 -1.21 17.09 10.46
N LEU A 122 -0.22 16.21 10.66
CA LEU A 122 0.33 15.37 9.59
C LEU A 122 -0.72 14.45 8.98
N TRP A 123 -1.67 13.96 9.79
CA TRP A 123 -2.77 13.15 9.28
C TRP A 123 -3.73 13.93 8.39
N TRP A 124 -4.04 15.20 8.69
CA TRP A 124 -4.87 16.01 7.79
C TRP A 124 -4.22 16.25 6.43
N ILE A 125 -2.89 16.36 6.40
CA ILE A 125 -2.13 16.37 5.13
C ILE A 125 -2.31 15.02 4.43
N ALA A 126 -2.23 13.90 5.15
CA ALA A 126 -2.45 12.56 4.59
C ALA A 126 -3.88 12.43 4.01
N ALA A 127 -4.89 12.91 4.74
CA ALA A 127 -6.28 12.90 4.31
C ALA A 127 -6.48 13.69 3.03
N PHE A 128 -5.94 14.92 2.95
CA PHE A 128 -5.97 15.71 1.73
C PHE A 128 -5.30 14.99 0.55
N LEU A 129 -4.09 14.46 0.75
CA LEU A 129 -3.35 13.74 -0.30
C LEU A 129 -4.05 12.45 -0.73
N SER A 130 -4.66 11.71 0.20
CA SER A 130 -5.41 10.49 -0.10
C SER A 130 -6.71 10.79 -0.85
N THR A 131 -7.43 11.84 -0.47
CA THR A 131 -8.61 12.32 -1.21
C THR A 131 -8.22 12.79 -2.60
N LEU A 132 -7.11 13.51 -2.74
CA LEU A 132 -6.59 13.90 -4.05
C LEU A 132 -6.24 12.66 -4.88
N ALA A 133 -5.56 11.67 -4.30
CA ALA A 133 -5.17 10.45 -5.01
C ALA A 133 -6.40 9.66 -5.52
N ILE A 134 -7.37 9.39 -4.65
CA ILE A 134 -8.56 8.58 -5.02
C ILE A 134 -9.51 9.28 -6.00
N ILE A 135 -9.42 10.61 -6.15
CA ILE A 135 -10.20 11.36 -7.13
C ILE A 135 -9.39 11.61 -8.41
N ALA A 136 -8.23 12.23 -8.29
CA ALA A 136 -7.46 12.72 -9.43
C ALA A 136 -6.84 11.59 -10.24
N ILE A 137 -6.33 10.53 -9.62
CA ILE A 137 -5.70 9.44 -10.36
C ILE A 137 -6.74 8.72 -11.23
N PRO A 138 -7.88 8.23 -10.70
CA PRO A 138 -8.92 7.63 -11.55
C PRO A 138 -9.45 8.59 -12.62
N TYR A 139 -9.56 9.89 -12.33
CA TYR A 139 -9.97 10.88 -13.32
C TYR A 139 -8.97 10.99 -14.49
N VAL A 140 -7.67 11.07 -14.20
CA VAL A 140 -6.60 11.07 -15.21
C VAL A 140 -6.64 9.79 -16.03
N GLN A 141 -6.80 8.64 -15.38
CA GLN A 141 -6.89 7.34 -16.04
C GLN A 141 -8.09 7.24 -16.98
N LEU A 142 -9.24 7.77 -16.57
CA LEU A 142 -10.47 7.75 -17.36
C LEU A 142 -10.46 8.74 -18.54
N LYS A 143 -9.84 9.91 -18.38
CA LYS A 143 -9.95 11.02 -19.34
C LYS A 143 -8.74 11.24 -20.22
N LEU A 144 -7.55 10.89 -19.74
CA LEU A 144 -6.29 11.22 -20.42
C LEU A 144 -5.55 9.99 -20.92
N GLN A 145 -5.81 8.81 -20.35
CA GLN A 145 -5.14 7.58 -20.75
C GLN A 145 -5.97 6.80 -21.76
N PRO A 146 -5.35 6.23 -22.81
CA PRO A 146 -6.07 5.51 -23.86
C PRO A 146 -6.87 4.34 -23.25
N SER A 147 -8.18 4.44 -23.36
CA SER A 147 -9.13 3.54 -22.70
C SER A 147 -9.45 2.34 -23.61
N GLY A 148 -8.77 1.23 -23.37
CA GLY A 148 -9.28 -0.10 -23.71
C GLY A 148 -9.71 -0.80 -22.42
N LEU A 149 -10.96 -1.25 -22.34
CA LEU A 149 -11.44 -2.16 -21.28
C LEU A 149 -10.74 -3.53 -21.34
N GLU A 150 -9.85 -3.76 -22.31
CA GLU A 150 -9.21 -5.04 -22.54
C GLU A 150 -8.26 -5.43 -21.42
N ARG A 151 -7.57 -4.48 -20.74
CA ARG A 151 -6.61 -4.80 -19.66
C ARG A 151 -6.51 -3.71 -18.60
N VAL A 152 -7.23 -3.90 -17.48
CA VAL A 152 -7.10 -3.07 -16.28
C VAL A 152 -6.17 -3.78 -15.30
N PRO A 153 -4.96 -3.25 -15.03
CA PRO A 153 -4.05 -3.90 -14.09
C PRO A 153 -4.55 -3.73 -12.64
N PRO A 154 -4.33 -4.71 -11.74
CA PRO A 154 -4.69 -4.58 -10.33
C PRO A 154 -4.09 -3.36 -9.62
N ALA A 155 -2.97 -2.83 -10.14
CA ALA A 155 -2.37 -1.58 -9.65
C ALA A 155 -3.36 -0.40 -9.61
N ILE A 156 -4.43 -0.40 -10.41
CA ILE A 156 -5.48 0.64 -10.38
C ILE A 156 -6.11 0.84 -8.99
N LEU A 157 -6.00 -0.15 -8.11
CA LEU A 157 -6.50 -0.10 -6.74
C LEU A 157 -5.58 0.67 -5.76
N LEU A 158 -4.36 1.05 -6.15
CA LEU A 158 -3.43 1.75 -5.23
C LEU A 158 -3.97 3.10 -4.68
N PRO A 159 -4.64 3.96 -5.48
CA PRO A 159 -5.30 5.16 -4.95
C PRO A 159 -6.42 4.84 -3.95
N VAL A 160 -7.15 3.74 -4.17
CA VAL A 160 -8.17 3.23 -3.24
C VAL A 160 -7.53 2.80 -1.93
N ILE A 161 -6.41 2.06 -2.01
CA ILE A 161 -5.62 1.64 -0.85
C ILE A 161 -5.07 2.86 -0.09
N ALA A 162 -4.70 3.95 -0.76
CA ALA A 162 -4.25 5.19 -0.10
C ALA A 162 -5.35 5.81 0.78
N ALA A 163 -6.60 5.85 0.31
CA ALA A 163 -7.73 6.30 1.12
C ALA A 163 -7.98 5.40 2.34
N LEU A 164 -7.97 4.08 2.14
CA LEU A 164 -8.18 3.10 3.20
C LEU A 164 -7.02 3.07 4.22
N THR A 165 -5.80 3.34 3.77
CA THR A 165 -4.63 3.50 4.63
C THR A 165 -4.78 4.74 5.50
N CYS A 166 -5.21 5.87 4.92
CA CYS A 166 -5.50 7.09 5.68
C CYS A 166 -6.61 6.88 6.70
N ALA A 167 -7.69 6.16 6.34
CA ALA A 167 -8.77 5.83 7.26
C ALA A 167 -8.27 5.03 8.47
N ALA A 168 -7.47 3.98 8.24
CA ALA A 168 -6.88 3.21 9.32
C ALA A 168 -5.88 4.01 10.16
N GLY A 169 -5.11 4.90 9.52
CA GLY A 169 -4.25 5.87 10.19
C GLY A 169 -5.06 6.72 11.17
N GLY A 170 -6.23 7.22 10.75
CA GLY A 170 -7.10 8.05 11.58
C GLY A 170 -7.60 7.29 12.82
N GLY A 171 -8.07 6.06 12.65
CA GLY A 171 -8.48 5.23 13.79
C GLY A 171 -7.31 4.85 14.72
N ALA A 172 -6.12 4.56 14.18
CA ALA A 172 -4.93 4.29 14.98
C ALA A 172 -4.49 5.51 15.79
N ILE A 173 -4.54 6.72 15.21
CA ILE A 173 -4.21 7.97 15.91
C ILE A 173 -5.24 8.24 17.02
N CYS A 174 -6.53 8.08 16.76
CA CYS A 174 -7.56 8.30 17.78
C CYS A 174 -7.48 7.29 18.95
N THR A 175 -7.05 6.07 18.69
CA THR A 175 -6.89 5.06 19.74
C THR A 175 -5.59 5.24 20.54
N SER A 176 -4.48 5.60 19.89
CA SER A 176 -3.14 5.64 20.51
C SER A 176 -2.63 7.02 20.96
N ALA A 177 -3.06 8.12 20.33
CA ALA A 177 -2.56 9.45 20.63
C ALA A 177 -3.35 10.16 21.73
N ALA A 178 -2.67 11.00 22.52
CA ALA A 178 -3.21 11.83 23.58
C ALA A 178 -3.97 13.06 23.02
N LEU A 179 -4.99 12.81 22.20
CA LEU A 179 -5.88 13.80 21.62
C LEU A 179 -7.20 13.88 22.38
N SER A 180 -7.81 15.07 22.39
CA SER A 180 -9.15 15.25 22.95
C SER A 180 -10.22 14.70 22.00
N PRO A 181 -11.40 14.31 22.52
CA PRO A 181 -12.53 13.87 21.69
C PRO A 181 -12.92 14.88 20.60
N ARG A 182 -12.76 16.19 20.88
CA ARG A 182 -13.02 17.27 19.91
C ARG A 182 -12.14 17.20 18.66
N LEU A 183 -10.90 16.72 18.81
CA LEU A 183 -9.99 16.50 17.68
C LEU A 183 -10.18 15.12 17.05
N GLN A 184 -10.51 14.11 17.86
CA GLN A 184 -10.67 12.72 17.40
C GLN A 184 -11.92 12.52 16.53
N VAL A 185 -13.05 13.14 16.88
CA VAL A 185 -14.33 12.89 16.19
C VAL A 185 -14.30 13.31 14.71
N PRO A 186 -13.83 14.51 14.31
CA PRO A 186 -13.71 14.86 12.89
C PRO A 186 -12.83 13.88 12.09
N LEU A 187 -11.72 13.46 12.70
CA LEU A 187 -10.81 12.43 12.19
C LEU A 187 -11.55 11.11 11.89
N ILE A 188 -12.34 10.64 12.86
CA ILE A 188 -13.15 9.41 12.76
C ILE A 188 -14.17 9.53 11.62
N ILE A 189 -14.88 10.66 11.51
CA ILE A 189 -15.89 10.86 10.47
C ILE A 189 -15.26 10.87 9.08
N VAL A 190 -14.19 11.64 8.88
CA VAL A 190 -13.48 11.65 7.59
C VAL A 190 -12.90 10.28 7.26
N ALA A 191 -12.37 9.55 8.25
CA ALA A 191 -11.89 8.19 8.06
C ALA A 191 -13.01 7.24 7.59
N TYR A 192 -14.21 7.28 8.18
CA TYR A 192 -15.35 6.48 7.69
C TYR A 192 -15.79 6.88 6.27
N LEU A 193 -15.75 8.17 5.92
CA LEU A 193 -16.02 8.61 4.54
C LEU A 193 -15.01 8.02 3.55
N LEU A 194 -13.72 7.99 3.91
CA LEU A 194 -12.67 7.36 3.12
C LEU A 194 -12.86 5.84 3.01
N VAL A 195 -13.33 5.16 4.06
CA VAL A 195 -13.72 3.74 4.00
C VAL A 195 -14.86 3.54 3.02
N GLY A 196 -15.93 4.34 3.12
CA GLY A 196 -17.09 4.23 2.25
C GLY A 196 -16.73 4.41 0.77
N ALA A 197 -15.93 5.43 0.45
CA ALA A 197 -15.41 5.64 -0.90
C ALA A 197 -14.49 4.48 -1.35
N GLY A 198 -13.57 4.07 -0.48
CA GLY A 198 -12.56 3.09 -0.82
C GLY A 198 -13.12 1.70 -1.09
N ILE A 199 -13.94 1.14 -0.19
CA ILE A 199 -14.52 -0.19 -0.36
C ILE A 199 -15.45 -0.23 -1.59
N SER A 200 -16.28 0.80 -1.78
CA SER A 200 -17.22 0.85 -2.90
C SER A 200 -16.52 0.90 -4.26
N LEU A 201 -15.48 1.73 -4.39
CA LEU A 201 -14.68 1.79 -5.62
C LEU A 201 -13.91 0.48 -5.84
N SER A 202 -13.38 -0.14 -4.79
CA SER A 202 -12.71 -1.43 -4.90
C SER A 202 -13.64 -2.50 -5.47
N LEU A 203 -14.88 -2.60 -4.97
CA LEU A 203 -15.85 -3.56 -5.50
C LEU A 203 -16.10 -3.38 -7.01
N GLY A 204 -16.18 -2.13 -7.47
CA GLY A 204 -16.36 -1.82 -8.89
C GLY A 204 -15.17 -2.26 -9.74
N PHE A 205 -13.94 -1.95 -9.31
CA PHE A 205 -12.73 -2.36 -10.04
C PHE A 205 -12.49 -3.86 -9.99
N ASP A 206 -12.70 -4.49 -8.83
CA ASP A 206 -12.59 -5.94 -8.66
C ASP A 206 -13.53 -6.70 -9.58
N ALA A 207 -14.78 -6.23 -9.76
CA ALA A 207 -15.73 -6.83 -10.68
C ALA A 207 -15.24 -6.76 -12.14
N VAL A 208 -14.64 -5.64 -12.54
CA VAL A 208 -14.05 -5.48 -13.88
C VAL A 208 -12.85 -6.40 -14.07
N ILE A 209 -11.95 -6.48 -13.09
CA ILE A 209 -10.77 -7.36 -13.15
C ILE A 209 -11.21 -8.83 -13.18
N LEU A 210 -12.18 -9.22 -12.36
CA LEU A 210 -12.76 -10.56 -12.36
C LEU A 210 -13.37 -10.91 -13.72
N PHE A 211 -14.10 -9.97 -14.34
CA PHE A 211 -14.65 -10.16 -15.69
C PHE A 211 -13.55 -10.35 -16.75
N GLN A 212 -12.44 -9.61 -16.65
CA GLN A 212 -11.29 -9.77 -17.56
C GLN A 212 -10.64 -11.15 -17.44
N HIS A 213 -10.61 -11.76 -16.26
CA HIS A 213 -10.10 -13.12 -16.09
C HIS A 213 -10.93 -14.19 -16.84
N PHE A 214 -12.21 -13.93 -17.13
CA PHE A 214 -13.04 -14.80 -17.97
C PHE A 214 -12.80 -14.62 -19.48
N SER A 215 -12.05 -13.59 -19.90
CA SER A 215 -11.94 -13.19 -21.31
C SER A 215 -10.70 -13.74 -22.04
N ASP A 216 -10.14 -14.89 -21.61
CA ASP A 216 -8.95 -15.57 -22.17
C ASP A 216 -7.66 -14.71 -22.28
N GLN A 217 -7.65 -13.49 -21.74
CA GLN A 217 -6.48 -12.61 -21.77
C GLN A 217 -5.67 -12.73 -20.48
N GLN A 218 -4.69 -13.66 -20.45
CA GLN A 218 -3.77 -13.74 -19.31
C GLN A 218 -2.71 -12.64 -19.33
N PRO A 219 -2.39 -12.01 -18.17
CA PRO A 219 -1.31 -11.05 -18.10
C PRO A 219 0.04 -11.75 -18.37
N PRO A 220 1.06 -11.01 -18.86
CA PRO A 220 2.41 -11.53 -18.93
C PRO A 220 2.85 -12.07 -17.55
N PRO A 221 3.57 -13.22 -17.48
CA PRO A 221 3.93 -13.84 -16.21
C PRO A 221 4.62 -12.91 -15.21
N GLN A 222 5.36 -11.90 -15.68
CA GLN A 222 6.07 -10.94 -14.83
C GLN A 222 5.15 -9.98 -14.07
N LYS A 223 3.86 -9.89 -14.45
CA LYS A 223 2.86 -9.01 -13.83
C LYS A 223 1.94 -9.76 -12.86
N VAL A 224 2.00 -11.09 -12.80
CA VAL A 224 1.10 -11.91 -11.96
C VAL A 224 1.20 -11.58 -10.46
N TRP A 225 2.35 -11.08 -10.01
CA TRP A 225 2.54 -10.61 -8.63
C TRP A 225 1.53 -9.53 -8.22
N GLN A 226 0.99 -8.77 -9.17
CA GLN A 226 0.02 -7.71 -8.92
C GLN A 226 -1.35 -8.24 -8.51
N ASP A 227 -1.68 -9.51 -8.78
CA ASP A 227 -2.96 -10.10 -8.36
C ASP A 227 -3.15 -10.02 -6.85
N MET A 228 -2.05 -10.04 -6.09
CA MET A 228 -2.08 -9.87 -4.63
C MET A 228 -2.63 -8.49 -4.21
N ILE A 229 -2.58 -7.46 -5.07
CA ILE A 229 -3.17 -6.14 -4.81
C ILE A 229 -4.68 -6.25 -4.57
N LEU A 230 -5.38 -7.20 -5.18
CA LEU A 230 -6.84 -7.39 -5.02
C LEU A 230 -7.25 -7.66 -3.56
N CYS A 231 -6.40 -8.32 -2.77
CA CYS A 231 -6.69 -8.51 -1.34
C CYS A 231 -6.45 -7.25 -0.49
N GLY A 232 -5.68 -6.30 -1.03
CA GLY A 232 -5.21 -5.10 -0.34
C GLY A 232 -6.33 -4.19 0.16
N PRO A 233 -7.28 -3.74 -0.69
CA PRO A 233 -8.37 -2.87 -0.27
C PRO A 233 -9.20 -3.45 0.86
N PHE A 234 -9.61 -4.72 0.78
CA PHE A 234 -10.46 -5.33 1.81
C PHE A 234 -9.68 -5.71 3.07
N GLY A 235 -8.40 -6.06 2.96
CA GLY A 235 -7.52 -6.21 4.11
C GLY A 235 -7.32 -4.89 4.86
N GLN A 236 -6.98 -3.83 4.14
CA GLN A 236 -6.74 -2.50 4.70
C GLN A 236 -8.03 -1.84 5.21
N GLY A 237 -9.12 -1.96 4.46
CA GLY A 237 -10.46 -1.48 4.84
C GLY A 237 -11.02 -2.25 6.03
N GLY A 238 -10.81 -3.57 6.09
CA GLY A 238 -11.16 -4.38 7.25
C GLY A 238 -10.42 -3.93 8.51
N PHE A 239 -9.12 -3.69 8.42
CA PHE A 239 -8.34 -3.14 9.53
C PHE A 239 -8.83 -1.73 9.92
N ALA A 240 -9.11 -0.86 8.95
CA ALA A 240 -9.64 0.49 9.18
C ALA A 240 -10.96 0.45 9.98
N LEU A 241 -11.92 -0.37 9.53
CA LEU A 241 -13.21 -0.57 10.19
C LEU A 241 -13.04 -1.07 11.64
N GLN A 242 -12.13 -2.01 11.87
CA GLN A 242 -11.87 -2.55 13.20
C GLN A 242 -11.28 -1.50 14.16
N ILE A 243 -10.26 -0.76 13.72
CA ILE A 243 -9.61 0.25 14.57
C ILE A 243 -10.50 1.49 14.77
N LEU A 244 -11.30 1.86 13.77
CA LEU A 244 -12.29 2.95 13.87
C LEU A 244 -13.42 2.59 14.85
N GLY A 245 -13.85 1.33 14.91
CA GLY A 245 -14.80 0.89 15.92
C GLY A 245 -14.28 1.11 17.33
N GLY A 246 -13.01 0.80 17.58
CA GLY A 246 -12.34 1.11 18.86
C GLY A 246 -12.25 2.62 19.12
N ALA A 247 -11.96 3.42 18.10
CA ALA A 247 -11.93 4.88 18.21
C ALA A 247 -13.31 5.46 18.56
N VAL A 248 -14.39 4.92 17.99
CA VAL A 248 -15.78 5.31 18.27
C VAL A 248 -16.13 5.02 19.73
N GLN A 249 -15.87 3.80 20.22
CA GLN A 249 -16.12 3.38 21.62
C GLN A 249 -15.49 4.35 22.61
N LYS A 250 -14.26 4.81 22.31
CA LYS A 250 -13.52 5.74 23.17
C LYS A 250 -14.02 7.18 23.06
N SER A 251 -14.26 7.68 21.85
CA SER A 251 -14.39 9.11 21.59
C SER A 251 -15.83 9.63 21.67
N PHE A 252 -16.81 8.85 21.21
CA PHE A 252 -18.19 9.31 21.09
C PHE A 252 -18.87 9.57 22.44
N PRO A 253 -18.70 8.71 23.47
CA PRO A 253 -19.29 8.97 24.79
C PRO A 253 -18.80 10.27 25.43
N MET A 254 -17.53 10.64 25.19
CA MET A 254 -16.94 11.86 25.73
C MET A 254 -17.23 13.11 24.88
N TYR A 255 -17.54 12.94 23.59
CA TYR A 255 -17.96 14.04 22.73
C TYR A 255 -19.39 14.46 23.06
N ALA A 256 -20.30 13.48 23.25
CA ALA A 256 -21.66 13.65 23.76
C ALA A 256 -22.47 14.75 23.04
N GLN A 257 -22.50 14.71 21.70
CA GLN A 257 -23.25 15.66 20.87
C GLN A 257 -24.20 14.96 19.91
N GLY A 258 -25.39 15.52 19.74
CA GLY A 258 -26.39 15.02 18.80
C GLY A 258 -26.79 13.56 19.06
N THR A 259 -27.31 12.90 18.04
CA THR A 259 -27.78 11.52 18.12
C THR A 259 -26.68 10.51 17.81
N LEU A 260 -25.93 10.74 16.72
CA LEU A 260 -24.91 9.82 16.21
C LEU A 260 -23.60 9.85 17.01
N LEU A 261 -23.24 10.99 17.60
CA LEU A 261 -21.97 11.21 18.32
C LEU A 261 -22.21 11.20 19.84
N SER A 262 -23.06 10.26 20.28
CA SER A 262 -23.51 10.11 21.67
C SER A 262 -22.95 8.84 22.32
N ALA A 263 -23.03 8.76 23.65
CA ALA A 263 -22.65 7.56 24.40
C ALA A 263 -23.51 6.35 24.03
N GLN A 264 -24.81 6.56 23.80
CA GLN A 264 -25.77 5.53 23.45
C GLN A 264 -25.49 4.92 22.07
N ALA A 265 -25.04 5.73 21.11
CA ALA A 265 -24.72 5.27 19.76
C ALA A 265 -23.35 4.58 19.64
N ALA A 266 -22.42 4.86 20.56
CA ALA A 266 -21.03 4.41 20.46
C ALA A 266 -20.87 2.88 20.39
N GLY A 267 -21.55 2.15 21.28
CA GLY A 267 -21.49 0.69 21.34
C GLY A 267 -21.98 0.02 20.04
N PRO A 268 -23.22 0.28 19.60
CA PRO A 268 -23.76 -0.28 18.36
C PRO A 268 -22.94 0.07 17.12
N ILE A 269 -22.52 1.33 16.95
CA ILE A 269 -21.73 1.76 15.78
C ILE A 269 -20.39 1.01 15.74
N ALA A 270 -19.72 0.89 16.90
CA ALA A 270 -18.45 0.20 16.97
C ALA A 270 -18.58 -1.30 16.68
N ALA A 271 -19.62 -1.96 17.20
CA ALA A 271 -19.88 -3.36 16.94
C ALA A 271 -20.14 -3.61 15.45
N VAL A 272 -20.97 -2.78 14.80
CA VAL A 272 -21.24 -2.85 13.36
C VAL A 272 -19.95 -2.63 12.56
N SER A 273 -19.16 -1.63 12.92
CA SER A 273 -17.89 -1.35 12.24
C SER A 273 -16.92 -2.53 12.35
N GLN A 274 -16.70 -3.05 13.55
CA GLN A 274 -15.80 -4.19 13.77
C GLN A 274 -16.28 -5.45 13.03
N PHE A 275 -17.59 -5.72 13.04
CA PHE A 275 -18.17 -6.84 12.30
C PHE A 275 -18.05 -6.68 10.79
N ALA A 276 -18.30 -5.47 10.25
CA ALA A 276 -18.03 -5.17 8.86
C ALA A 276 -16.54 -5.36 8.50
N GLY A 277 -15.65 -5.12 9.47
CA GLY A 277 -14.23 -5.44 9.35
C GLY A 277 -13.94 -6.94 9.23
N VAL A 278 -14.70 -7.81 9.92
CA VAL A 278 -14.63 -9.28 9.76
C VAL A 278 -15.09 -9.70 8.37
N LEU A 279 -16.22 -9.17 7.91
CA LEU A 279 -16.75 -9.48 6.57
C LEU A 279 -15.78 -9.03 5.46
N SER A 280 -15.20 -7.84 5.62
CA SER A 280 -14.17 -7.33 4.71
C SER A 280 -12.94 -8.23 4.71
N TRP A 281 -12.48 -8.70 5.88
CA TRP A 281 -11.37 -9.64 5.93
C TRP A 281 -11.69 -10.97 5.24
N GLY A 282 -12.92 -11.48 5.37
CA GLY A 282 -13.37 -12.68 4.64
C GLY A 282 -13.26 -12.54 3.11
N PHE A 283 -13.66 -11.38 2.56
CA PHE A 283 -13.49 -11.11 1.12
C PHE A 283 -12.02 -10.89 0.74
N ALA A 284 -11.21 -10.27 1.61
CA ALA A 284 -9.76 -10.21 1.43
C ALA A 284 -9.12 -11.60 1.41
N THR A 285 -9.58 -12.54 2.24
CA THR A 285 -9.10 -13.93 2.26
C THR A 285 -9.37 -14.64 0.94
N PHE A 286 -10.55 -14.41 0.34
CA PHE A 286 -10.86 -14.94 -1.00
C PHE A 286 -9.82 -14.47 -2.02
N TRP A 287 -9.58 -13.15 -2.12
CA TRP A 287 -8.60 -12.60 -3.05
C TRP A 287 -7.16 -13.00 -2.72
N TRP A 288 -6.81 -13.13 -1.45
CA TRP A 288 -5.49 -13.58 -1.02
C TRP A 288 -5.22 -15.03 -1.47
N CYS A 289 -6.17 -15.93 -1.26
CA CYS A 289 -6.10 -17.31 -1.76
C CYS A 289 -6.06 -17.35 -3.30
N PHE A 290 -6.94 -16.58 -3.95
CA PHE A 290 -7.01 -16.51 -5.40
C PHE A 290 -5.69 -16.02 -6.02
N ALA A 291 -5.10 -14.97 -5.47
CA ALA A 291 -3.81 -14.44 -5.90
C ALA A 291 -2.69 -15.47 -5.74
N ILE A 292 -2.63 -16.20 -4.63
CA ILE A 292 -1.62 -17.27 -4.44
C ILE A 292 -1.78 -18.36 -5.50
N ILE A 293 -3.01 -18.82 -5.74
CA ILE A 293 -3.29 -19.85 -6.75
C ILE A 293 -2.91 -19.34 -8.15
N SER A 294 -3.31 -18.11 -8.50
CA SER A 294 -3.00 -17.46 -9.78
C SER A 294 -1.48 -17.37 -10.00
N ILE A 295 -0.75 -16.82 -9.02
CA ILE A 295 0.71 -16.69 -9.07
C ILE A 295 1.37 -18.07 -9.25
N LEU A 296 1.01 -19.05 -8.43
CA LEU A 296 1.61 -20.39 -8.51
C LEU A 296 1.31 -21.07 -9.85
N HIS A 297 0.08 -20.96 -10.34
CA HIS A 297 -0.34 -21.52 -11.63
C HIS A 297 0.41 -20.87 -12.79
N THR A 298 0.42 -19.54 -12.88
CA THR A 298 1.09 -18.82 -13.96
C THR A 298 2.60 -19.10 -13.98
N LEU A 299 3.25 -19.15 -12.81
CA LEU A 299 4.68 -19.45 -12.73
C LEU A 299 5.01 -20.91 -13.06
N ALA A 300 4.09 -21.84 -12.82
CA ALA A 300 4.25 -23.25 -13.18
C ALA A 300 4.04 -23.50 -14.68
N VAL A 301 3.06 -22.84 -15.30
CA VAL A 301 2.63 -23.09 -16.69
C VAL A 301 3.38 -22.23 -17.72
N GLN A 302 4.00 -21.11 -17.31
CA GLN A 302 4.80 -20.29 -18.22
C GLN A 302 5.91 -21.12 -18.93
N PRO A 303 6.30 -20.77 -20.16
CA PRO A 303 7.39 -21.44 -20.86
C PRO A 303 8.68 -21.48 -20.01
N GLY A 304 9.20 -22.68 -19.75
CA GLY A 304 10.37 -22.90 -18.89
C GLY A 304 10.09 -22.86 -17.38
N GLY A 305 8.82 -22.81 -16.98
CA GLY A 305 8.33 -22.92 -15.60
C GLY A 305 8.95 -21.90 -14.65
N PHE A 306 9.01 -22.25 -13.36
CA PHE A 306 9.56 -21.37 -12.31
C PHE A 306 10.98 -20.86 -12.61
N LYS A 307 11.80 -21.63 -13.34
CA LYS A 307 13.19 -21.28 -13.66
C LYS A 307 13.31 -20.08 -14.61
N SER A 308 12.26 -19.80 -15.39
CA SER A 308 12.25 -18.69 -16.34
C SER A 308 11.68 -17.39 -15.75
N THR A 309 11.33 -17.41 -14.45
CA THR A 309 10.81 -16.23 -13.75
C THR A 309 11.88 -15.16 -13.65
N THR A 310 11.64 -14.03 -14.28
CA THR A 310 12.48 -12.84 -14.16
C THR A 310 11.94 -11.92 -13.07
N PHE A 311 12.84 -11.41 -12.24
CA PHE A 311 12.48 -10.46 -11.20
C PHE A 311 12.08 -9.12 -11.83
N SER A 312 10.91 -8.62 -11.45
CA SER A 312 10.46 -7.26 -11.76
C SER A 312 10.20 -6.53 -10.45
N LEU A 313 10.30 -5.19 -10.45
CA LEU A 313 9.91 -4.37 -9.29
C LEU A 313 8.44 -4.61 -8.90
N GLY A 314 7.62 -5.08 -9.83
CA GLY A 314 6.25 -5.53 -9.60
C GLY A 314 6.14 -6.58 -8.49
N ALA A 315 7.17 -7.41 -8.22
CA ALA A 315 7.14 -8.37 -7.12
C ALA A 315 6.90 -7.74 -5.73
N TRP A 316 7.23 -6.45 -5.55
CA TRP A 316 6.92 -5.72 -4.32
C TRP A 316 5.42 -5.51 -4.08
N SER A 317 4.56 -5.70 -5.10
CA SER A 317 3.11 -5.69 -4.94
C SER A 317 2.58 -6.83 -4.06
N LEU A 318 3.39 -7.84 -3.75
CA LEU A 318 3.03 -8.87 -2.78
C LEU A 318 3.02 -8.35 -1.34
N VAL A 319 3.95 -7.46 -1.01
CA VAL A 319 4.33 -7.19 0.37
C VAL A 319 3.26 -6.38 1.09
N PHE A 320 2.83 -5.25 0.52
CA PHE A 320 1.87 -4.40 1.20
C PHE A 320 0.48 -5.03 1.36
N PRO A 321 -0.16 -5.59 0.31
CA PRO A 321 -1.47 -6.20 0.43
C PRO A 321 -1.50 -7.38 1.41
N TRP A 322 -0.47 -8.24 1.38
CA TRP A 322 -0.29 -9.29 2.38
C TRP A 322 -0.11 -8.70 3.79
N GLY A 323 0.66 -7.62 3.92
CA GLY A 323 0.83 -6.90 5.18
C GLY A 323 -0.47 -6.38 5.75
N VAL A 324 -1.30 -5.70 4.97
CA VAL A 324 -2.57 -5.16 5.47
C VAL A 324 -3.59 -6.26 5.78
N TYR A 325 -3.59 -7.34 5.01
CA TYR A 325 -4.34 -8.57 5.31
C TYR A 325 -3.91 -9.17 6.66
N THR A 326 -2.60 -9.22 6.92
CA THR A 326 -2.01 -9.68 8.19
C THR A 326 -2.36 -8.74 9.34
N ASN A 327 -2.27 -7.43 9.13
CA ASN A 327 -2.55 -6.43 10.16
C ASN A 327 -4.03 -6.45 10.58
N CYS A 328 -4.92 -6.72 9.63
CA CYS A 328 -6.33 -6.98 9.91
C CYS A 328 -6.50 -8.22 10.80
N ALA A 329 -5.79 -9.32 10.52
CA ALA A 329 -5.80 -10.52 11.37
C ALA A 329 -5.21 -10.26 12.78
N VAL A 330 -4.17 -9.43 12.91
CA VAL A 330 -3.64 -8.99 14.21
C VAL A 330 -4.71 -8.28 15.03
N GLN A 331 -5.42 -7.34 14.40
CA GLN A 331 -6.45 -6.56 15.08
C GLN A 331 -7.68 -7.41 15.45
N LEU A 332 -8.07 -8.35 14.60
CA LEU A 332 -9.08 -9.37 14.91
C LEU A 332 -8.68 -10.21 16.13
N GLY A 333 -7.42 -10.62 16.22
CA GLY A 333 -6.91 -11.30 17.40
C GLY A 333 -7.13 -10.50 18.69
N LYS A 334 -6.85 -9.19 18.66
CA LYS A 334 -7.05 -8.29 19.81
C LYS A 334 -8.53 -8.10 20.16
N ILE A 335 -9.40 -7.98 19.16
CA ILE A 335 -10.84 -7.72 19.36
C ILE A 335 -11.54 -8.97 19.90
N MET A 336 -11.21 -10.16 19.38
CA MET A 336 -11.85 -11.42 19.76
C MET A 336 -11.13 -12.16 20.90
N ASP A 337 -9.99 -11.63 21.34
CA ASP A 337 -9.05 -12.30 22.25
C ASP A 337 -8.80 -13.77 21.85
N SER A 338 -8.41 -13.97 20.59
CA SER A 338 -8.38 -15.30 19.97
C SER A 338 -6.96 -15.83 19.77
N PRO A 339 -6.57 -16.93 20.46
CA PRO A 339 -5.28 -17.59 20.24
C PRO A 339 -5.06 -18.02 18.78
N ALA A 340 -6.13 -18.42 18.08
CA ALA A 340 -6.05 -18.80 16.67
C ALA A 340 -5.57 -17.64 15.80
N PHE A 341 -6.12 -16.44 16.01
CA PHE A 341 -5.68 -15.23 15.28
C PHE A 341 -4.28 -14.76 15.72
N TYR A 342 -3.91 -14.94 16.99
CA TYR A 342 -2.54 -14.64 17.44
C TYR A 342 -1.49 -15.51 16.75
N VAL A 343 -1.73 -16.82 16.64
CA VAL A 343 -0.84 -17.75 15.93
C VAL A 343 -0.86 -17.48 14.42
N TRP A 344 -2.05 -17.31 13.84
CA TRP A 344 -2.22 -17.10 12.39
C TRP A 344 -1.54 -15.83 11.90
N SER A 345 -1.76 -14.70 12.58
CA SER A 345 -1.12 -13.43 12.23
C SER A 345 0.41 -13.48 12.37
N THR A 346 0.93 -14.27 13.31
CA THR A 346 2.36 -14.50 13.45
C THR A 346 2.93 -15.29 12.27
N ALA A 347 2.27 -16.38 11.85
CA ALA A 347 2.66 -17.15 10.68
C ALA A 347 2.65 -16.29 9.40
N LEU A 348 1.60 -15.48 9.21
CA LEU A 348 1.49 -14.55 8.10
C LEU A 348 2.61 -13.52 8.08
N LEU A 349 2.99 -12.95 9.24
CA LEU A 349 4.11 -12.02 9.33
C LEU A 349 5.45 -12.67 9.00
N LEU A 350 5.69 -13.90 9.47
CA LEU A 350 6.94 -14.62 9.17
C LEU A 350 7.10 -14.85 7.66
N MET A 351 6.04 -15.30 6.98
CA MET A 351 6.03 -15.44 5.52
C MET A 351 6.27 -14.10 4.82
N LEU A 352 5.61 -13.04 5.29
CA LEU A 352 5.77 -11.70 4.74
C LEU A 352 7.20 -11.17 4.85
N VAL A 353 7.85 -11.38 6.00
CA VAL A 353 9.26 -10.99 6.21
C VAL A 353 10.17 -11.76 5.26
N ILE A 354 9.95 -13.06 5.06
CA ILE A 354 10.72 -13.86 4.09
C ILE A 354 10.55 -13.29 2.67
N ILE A 355 9.31 -13.01 2.25
CA ILE A 355 9.02 -12.40 0.93
C ILE A 355 9.76 -11.06 0.78
N ALA A 356 9.72 -10.20 1.80
CA ALA A 356 10.36 -8.89 1.77
C ALA A 356 11.90 -9.00 1.70
N ILE A 357 12.51 -9.95 2.41
CA ILE A 357 13.95 -10.21 2.33
C ILE A 357 14.32 -10.68 0.93
N VAL A 358 13.60 -11.65 0.37
CA VAL A 358 13.84 -12.17 -0.98
C VAL A 358 13.72 -11.06 -2.02
N ASN A 359 12.66 -10.25 -1.95
CA ASN A 359 12.49 -9.11 -2.85
C ASN A 359 13.61 -8.08 -2.69
N THR A 360 14.09 -7.83 -1.47
CA THR A 360 15.21 -6.92 -1.22
C THR A 360 16.50 -7.44 -1.87
N LEU A 361 16.82 -8.73 -1.72
CA LEU A 361 18.01 -9.35 -2.32
C LEU A 361 17.97 -9.27 -3.85
N PHE A 362 16.83 -9.59 -4.47
CA PHE A 362 16.67 -9.47 -5.92
C PHE A 362 16.69 -8.02 -6.41
N THR A 363 16.17 -7.09 -5.62
CA THR A 363 16.25 -5.65 -5.92
C THR A 363 17.70 -5.18 -5.91
N ILE A 364 18.49 -5.55 -4.89
CA ILE A 364 19.92 -5.22 -4.82
C ILE A 364 20.67 -5.81 -6.00
N LYS A 365 20.44 -7.10 -6.32
CA LYS A 365 21.01 -7.74 -7.52
C LYS A 365 20.65 -6.96 -8.78
N GLY A 366 19.38 -6.59 -8.94
CA GLY A 366 18.89 -5.81 -10.07
C GLY A 366 19.51 -4.42 -10.18
N ILE A 367 19.75 -3.74 -9.06
CA ILE A 367 20.45 -2.45 -9.01
C ILE A 367 21.89 -2.62 -9.48
N VAL A 368 22.60 -3.63 -8.95
CA VAL A 368 24.00 -3.91 -9.31
C VAL A 368 24.13 -4.26 -10.79
N THR A 369 23.20 -5.05 -11.35
CA THR A 369 23.23 -5.41 -12.77
C THR A 369 22.66 -4.33 -13.69
N GLY A 370 21.92 -3.35 -13.17
CA GLY A 370 21.20 -2.35 -13.96
C GLY A 370 19.84 -2.82 -14.51
N ALA A 371 19.48 -4.09 -14.32
CA ALA A 371 18.28 -4.70 -14.91
C ALA A 371 16.97 -4.01 -14.47
N VAL A 372 16.87 -3.62 -13.19
CA VAL A 372 15.66 -2.93 -12.66
C VAL A 372 15.53 -1.48 -13.14
N PHE A 373 16.57 -0.96 -13.80
CA PHE A 373 16.58 0.35 -14.44
C PHE A 373 16.44 0.25 -15.97
N GLY A 374 16.17 -0.94 -16.51
CA GLY A 374 16.09 -1.15 -17.96
C GLY A 374 17.44 -1.06 -18.68
N LEU A 375 18.54 -1.34 -17.98
CA LEU A 375 19.87 -1.37 -18.58
C LEU A 375 20.24 -2.81 -18.98
N GLU A 376 19.89 -3.20 -20.21
CA GLU A 376 20.10 -4.56 -20.74
C GLU A 376 21.58 -5.00 -20.78
N HIS A 377 22.49 -4.05 -20.98
CA HIS A 377 23.95 -4.26 -21.07
C HIS A 377 24.69 -3.80 -19.79
N GLY A 378 23.95 -3.54 -18.71
CA GLY A 378 24.47 -3.07 -17.43
C GLY A 378 24.97 -1.63 -17.46
N TRP A 379 26.00 -1.32 -16.68
CA TRP A 379 26.47 0.06 -16.45
C TRP A 379 27.55 0.53 -17.43
N ARG A 380 27.83 -0.22 -18.50
CA ARG A 380 28.87 0.12 -19.48
C ARG A 380 28.38 1.19 -20.44
N LYS A 381 29.12 2.31 -20.55
CA LYS A 381 28.69 3.51 -21.29
C LYS A 381 28.70 3.33 -22.81
N GLU A 382 29.73 2.67 -23.34
CA GLU A 382 30.02 2.56 -24.78
C GLU A 382 28.83 1.98 -25.57
N VAL A 383 28.14 0.99 -25.01
CA VAL A 383 27.05 0.27 -25.69
C VAL A 383 25.81 1.13 -25.95
N TYR A 384 25.57 2.17 -25.15
CA TYR A 384 24.36 3.00 -25.27
C TYR A 384 24.57 4.29 -26.05
N GLN A 385 25.80 4.55 -26.51
CA GLN A 385 26.11 5.66 -27.40
C GLN A 385 25.93 5.24 -28.87
N ASP A 386 26.30 4.00 -29.20
CA ASP A 386 26.12 3.44 -30.54
C ASP A 386 24.64 3.33 -30.95
N ASP A 387 23.74 3.00 -29.99
CA ASP A 387 22.27 2.99 -30.19
C ASP A 387 21.67 4.36 -30.58
N LYS A 388 22.40 5.47 -30.37
CA LYS A 388 21.96 6.82 -30.77
C LYS A 388 22.49 7.26 -32.12
N GLU A 389 23.57 6.64 -32.59
CA GLU A 389 24.23 6.98 -33.86
C GLU A 389 23.81 6.05 -35.01
N ALA A 390 23.14 4.94 -34.70
CA ALA A 390 22.42 4.06 -35.63
C ALA A 390 20.95 4.48 -35.77
#